data_AF-A0A2G6CN90-F1
#
_entry.id   AF-A0A2G6CN90-F1
#
_cell.length_a   1.000
_cell.length_b   1.000
_cell.length_c   1.000
_cell.angle_alpha   90.00
_cell.angle_beta   90.00
_cell.angle_gamma   90.00
#
_symmetry.space_group_name_H-M   'P 1'
#
loop_
_entity.id
_entity.type
_entity.pdbx_description
1 polymer ?
#
loop_
_entity_poly.entity_id
_entity_poly.type
_entity_poly.pdbx_seq_one_letter_code
_entity_poly.pdbx_strand_id
1 'polypeptide(L)'
;MDILIVAGDSSAGLAITQSLGAAGYHCCLAGTSQRHPSFASRYPRLRDVHPDPMKHSQGFADWVIAMQCRHRFRLIIPPTEETMIPLAARRDHPDLEGVLALPPADAMAIGFDKEKVRLLGEEIGVRSPSNILASSPADLDDPRLDEWIRDAVVVKTTQSKVFKDGRAQEYQAQMFTGREQLNREVLALLASTPVQLQQWVPGRGVGIEVLARHGELVLVFAHERINEVPLTGGASSYRKSVTPAPALVEDSARLMRALSWHGVAMIEFRVDVETHRHWLIEINGRFWGSLPLATFAGADFPRALVEMLLEDRVPDERMPARTEVYARRFSRELAWLKHAIKHRNDDNPLLLKRPIPSALCEWARPLLGKETWDGARLADPGPITYEVATALSQEAMIIARKVRRQALLRVAGPTSKRRLRAAAKRGVKRVLVLCYGNICRSPYGGIRLQQLAGEDLEVSSAGFHDHIGRPSPDFIVEAAAARGLDVSEHRSRLATQDELDRADLIVLMDQRNHDLLAAMSDSALRKSVWLGALGDGGVEIDDPYDEPERASEVLAQIDEALEGLLAALA
;
A
#
# COMPACT_ATOMS: atom_id res chain seq x y z
N MET A 1 -10.69 -7.22 -33.34
CA MET A 1 -11.17 -5.85 -33.06
C MET A 1 -10.21 -5.18 -32.11
N ASP A 2 -9.85 -3.91 -32.33
CA ASP A 2 -8.86 -3.22 -31.49
C ASP A 2 -9.53 -2.61 -30.24
N ILE A 3 -9.12 -3.11 -29.07
CA ILE A 3 -9.64 -2.75 -27.74
C ILE A 3 -8.50 -2.13 -26.94
N LEU A 4 -8.73 -0.97 -26.32
CA LEU A 4 -7.77 -0.32 -25.42
C LEU A 4 -8.10 -0.64 -23.96
N ILE A 5 -7.12 -1.13 -23.20
CA ILE A 5 -7.23 -1.37 -21.75
C ILE A 5 -6.31 -0.37 -21.04
N VAL A 6 -6.88 0.55 -20.27
CA VAL A 6 -6.15 1.73 -19.74
C VAL A 6 -5.72 1.64 -18.27
N ALA A 7 -5.85 0.47 -17.62
CA ALA A 7 -5.18 0.18 -16.35
C ALA A 7 -4.63 -1.24 -16.39
N GLY A 8 -3.71 -1.44 -17.34
CA GLY A 8 -3.02 -2.70 -17.57
C GLY A 8 -2.22 -3.14 -16.35
N ASP A 9 -1.71 -2.23 -15.55
CA ASP A 9 -0.99 -2.43 -14.30
C ASP A 9 -1.88 -2.82 -13.10
N SER A 10 -3.08 -3.36 -13.35
CA SER A 10 -4.01 -3.87 -12.34
C SER A 10 -4.27 -5.38 -12.48
N SER A 11 -4.75 -6.00 -11.39
CA SER A 11 -5.20 -7.41 -11.42
C SER A 11 -6.35 -7.64 -12.39
N ALA A 12 -7.28 -6.69 -12.49
CA ALA A 12 -8.36 -6.72 -13.47
C ALA A 12 -7.81 -6.59 -14.90
N GLY A 13 -6.91 -5.64 -15.15
CA GLY A 13 -6.26 -5.43 -16.44
C GLY A 13 -5.55 -6.69 -16.96
N LEU A 14 -4.87 -7.43 -16.08
CA LEU A 14 -4.29 -8.74 -16.42
C LEU A 14 -5.35 -9.74 -16.89
N ALA A 15 -6.42 -9.94 -16.11
CA ALA A 15 -7.45 -10.92 -16.44
C ALA A 15 -8.23 -10.54 -17.72
N ILE A 16 -8.53 -9.26 -17.92
CA ILE A 16 -9.14 -8.73 -19.15
C ILE A 16 -8.24 -9.01 -20.35
N THR A 17 -6.95 -8.66 -20.25
CA THR A 17 -5.97 -8.89 -21.32
C THR A 17 -5.91 -10.36 -21.71
N GLN A 18 -5.84 -11.27 -20.74
CA GLN A 18 -5.75 -12.69 -21.01
C GLN A 18 -7.06 -13.29 -21.53
N SER A 19 -8.22 -12.85 -21.02
CA SER A 19 -9.53 -13.28 -21.49
C SER A 19 -9.73 -12.88 -22.96
N LEU A 20 -9.62 -11.58 -23.24
CA LEU A 20 -9.89 -11.04 -24.57
C LEU A 20 -8.87 -11.53 -25.59
N GLY A 21 -7.59 -11.60 -25.22
CA GLY A 21 -6.55 -12.14 -26.08
C GLY A 21 -6.75 -13.61 -26.43
N ALA A 22 -7.16 -14.44 -25.46
CA ALA A 22 -7.49 -15.85 -25.71
C ALA A 22 -8.73 -16.02 -26.60
N ALA A 23 -9.69 -15.09 -26.52
CA ALA A 23 -10.86 -15.02 -27.38
C ALA A 23 -10.58 -14.43 -28.78
N GLY A 24 -9.33 -14.05 -29.09
CA GLY A 24 -8.93 -13.54 -30.40
C GLY A 24 -9.13 -12.04 -30.62
N TYR A 25 -9.46 -11.27 -29.58
CA TYR A 25 -9.53 -9.82 -29.69
C TYR A 25 -8.13 -9.20 -29.71
N HIS A 26 -7.97 -8.10 -30.45
CA HIS A 26 -6.71 -7.37 -30.51
C HIS A 26 -6.67 -6.37 -29.37
N CYS A 27 -5.81 -6.61 -28.39
CA CYS A 27 -5.72 -5.75 -27.21
C CYS A 27 -4.52 -4.79 -27.33
N CYS A 28 -4.75 -3.53 -27.00
CA CYS A 28 -3.73 -2.55 -26.67
C CYS A 28 -3.77 -2.31 -25.16
N LEU A 29 -2.62 -2.41 -24.51
CA LEU A 29 -2.51 -2.35 -23.06
C LEU A 29 -1.72 -1.11 -22.65
N ALA A 30 -2.29 -0.29 -21.77
CA ALA A 30 -1.60 0.84 -21.19
C ALA A 30 -1.80 0.90 -19.67
N GLY A 31 -0.80 1.42 -18.97
CA GLY A 31 -0.80 1.58 -17.52
C GLY A 31 0.10 2.75 -17.12
N THR A 32 0.28 2.98 -15.81
CA THR A 32 1.23 4.00 -15.32
C THR A 32 2.69 3.57 -15.46
N SER A 33 2.91 2.27 -15.67
CA SER A 33 4.21 1.62 -15.80
C SER A 33 4.04 0.28 -16.50
N GLN A 34 5.07 -0.14 -17.27
CA GLN A 34 5.11 -1.49 -17.83
C GLN A 34 5.64 -2.55 -16.86
N ARG A 35 5.97 -2.17 -15.61
CA ARG A 35 6.49 -3.08 -14.57
C ARG A 35 5.37 -3.84 -13.86
N HIS A 36 4.57 -4.58 -14.60
CA HIS A 36 3.46 -5.37 -14.05
C HIS A 36 3.27 -6.69 -14.83
N PRO A 37 2.82 -7.79 -14.19
CA PRO A 37 2.62 -9.11 -14.85
C PRO A 37 1.86 -9.06 -16.18
N SER A 38 0.85 -8.20 -16.30
CA SER A 38 0.04 -8.03 -17.52
C SER A 38 0.87 -7.66 -18.77
N PHE A 39 1.94 -6.88 -18.61
CA PHE A 39 2.80 -6.48 -19.74
C PHE A 39 3.72 -7.61 -20.21
N ALA A 40 3.93 -8.64 -19.37
CA ALA A 40 4.60 -9.88 -19.76
C ALA A 40 3.65 -10.85 -20.49
N SER A 41 2.35 -10.57 -20.56
CA SER A 41 1.42 -11.34 -21.38
C SER A 41 1.79 -11.24 -22.86
N ARG A 42 1.59 -12.33 -23.60
CA ARG A 42 1.81 -12.37 -25.06
C ARG A 42 0.73 -11.68 -25.88
N TYR A 43 -0.45 -11.43 -25.29
CA TYR A 43 -1.64 -10.99 -26.03
C TYR A 43 -1.64 -9.53 -26.49
N PRO A 44 -1.12 -8.55 -25.71
CA PRO A 44 -1.10 -7.16 -26.16
C PRO A 44 -0.27 -6.96 -27.43
N ARG A 45 -0.88 -6.36 -28.46
CA ARG A 45 -0.20 -5.95 -29.70
C ARG A 45 0.60 -4.66 -29.49
N LEU A 46 0.05 -3.74 -28.71
CA LEU A 46 0.69 -2.50 -28.29
C LEU A 46 0.76 -2.45 -26.77
N ARG A 47 1.87 -1.94 -26.24
CA ARG A 47 2.10 -1.66 -24.82
C ARG A 47 2.49 -0.20 -24.72
N ASP A 48 1.81 0.57 -23.88
CA ASP A 48 2.09 1.99 -23.72
C ASP A 48 2.00 2.42 -22.25
N VAL A 49 2.44 3.65 -21.97
CA VAL A 49 2.40 4.27 -20.65
C VAL A 49 1.65 5.59 -20.73
N HIS A 50 0.69 5.79 -19.84
CA HIS A 50 -0.05 7.04 -19.72
C HIS A 50 0.30 7.77 -18.42
N PRO A 51 0.01 9.09 -18.33
CA PRO A 51 0.12 9.83 -17.07
C PRO A 51 -0.67 9.17 -15.96
N ASP A 52 -0.14 9.16 -14.73
CA ASP A 52 -0.81 8.60 -13.56
C ASP A 52 -2.14 9.35 -13.30
N PRO A 53 -3.31 8.68 -13.44
CA PRO A 53 -4.60 9.35 -13.33
C PRO A 53 -4.88 9.90 -11.92
N MET A 54 -4.21 9.35 -10.90
CA MET A 54 -4.32 9.84 -9.52
C MET A 54 -3.54 11.15 -9.31
N LYS A 55 -2.56 11.45 -10.17
CA LYS A 55 -1.71 12.65 -10.06
C LYS A 55 -2.00 13.69 -11.14
N HIS A 56 -2.48 13.23 -12.31
CA HIS A 56 -2.65 14.01 -13.53
C HIS A 56 -3.93 13.58 -14.26
N SER A 57 -5.09 13.72 -13.61
CA SER A 57 -6.37 13.22 -14.14
C SER A 57 -6.73 13.77 -15.53
N GLN A 58 -6.52 15.07 -15.77
CA GLN A 58 -6.76 15.70 -17.07
C GLN A 58 -5.77 15.18 -18.13
N GLY A 59 -4.47 15.17 -17.80
CA GLY A 59 -3.45 14.66 -18.73
C GLY A 59 -3.64 13.19 -19.10
N PHE A 60 -4.17 12.37 -18.19
CA PHE A 60 -4.58 11.00 -18.49
C PHE A 60 -5.74 10.96 -19.50
N ALA A 61 -6.80 11.73 -19.27
CA ALA A 61 -7.95 11.76 -20.19
C ALA A 61 -7.56 12.27 -21.59
N ASP A 62 -6.74 13.32 -21.65
CA ASP A 62 -6.22 13.88 -22.91
C ASP A 62 -5.34 12.85 -23.65
N TRP A 63 -4.55 12.05 -22.91
CA TRP A 63 -3.79 10.94 -23.49
C TRP A 63 -4.70 9.86 -24.10
N VAL A 64 -5.80 9.50 -23.43
CA VAL A 64 -6.77 8.51 -23.98
C VAL A 64 -7.43 9.04 -25.24
N ILE A 65 -7.80 10.32 -25.28
CA ILE A 65 -8.34 10.97 -26.48
C ILE A 65 -7.32 10.93 -27.63
N ALA A 66 -6.06 11.29 -27.37
CA ALA A 66 -5.01 11.24 -28.38
C ALA A 66 -4.78 9.81 -28.93
N MET A 67 -4.84 8.80 -28.04
CA MET A 67 -4.78 7.40 -28.42
C MET A 67 -5.97 6.96 -29.27
N GLN A 68 -7.17 7.42 -28.93
CA GLN A 68 -8.37 7.16 -29.73
C GLN A 68 -8.27 7.78 -31.13
N CYS A 69 -7.81 9.03 -31.25
CA CYS A 69 -7.59 9.68 -32.55
C CYS A 69 -6.58 8.91 -33.42
N ARG A 70 -5.51 8.40 -32.79
CA ARG A 70 -4.42 7.71 -33.49
C ARG A 70 -4.77 6.30 -33.94
N HIS A 71 -5.51 5.56 -33.12
CA HIS A 71 -5.71 4.12 -33.29
C HIS A 71 -7.15 3.69 -33.55
N ARG A 72 -8.13 4.58 -33.34
CA ARG A 72 -9.57 4.36 -33.56
C ARG A 72 -10.07 3.06 -32.90
N PHE A 73 -9.90 2.96 -31.58
CA PHE A 73 -10.38 1.79 -30.85
C PHE A 73 -11.91 1.69 -30.92
N ARG A 74 -12.41 0.46 -31.06
CA ARG A 74 -13.86 0.20 -31.01
C ARG A 74 -14.40 0.24 -29.59
N LEU A 75 -13.57 -0.11 -28.62
CA LEU A 75 -13.90 -0.16 -27.21
C LEU A 75 -12.69 0.28 -26.39
N ILE A 76 -12.94 1.12 -25.39
CA ILE A 76 -11.98 1.49 -24.35
C ILE A 76 -12.50 0.95 -23.01
N ILE A 77 -11.67 0.15 -22.34
CA ILE A 77 -11.98 -0.47 -21.05
C ILE A 77 -11.11 0.20 -19.96
N PRO A 78 -11.71 1.07 -19.12
CA PRO A 78 -11.13 1.54 -17.87
C PRO A 78 -11.54 0.62 -16.71
N PRO A 79 -10.70 -0.34 -16.27
CA PRO A 79 -11.14 -1.35 -15.30
C PRO A 79 -11.07 -0.87 -13.83
N THR A 80 -10.67 0.37 -13.58
CA THR A 80 -10.46 0.91 -12.23
C THR A 80 -11.10 2.27 -12.05
N GLU A 81 -11.53 2.62 -10.83
CA GLU A 81 -12.19 3.90 -10.55
C GLU A 81 -11.32 5.11 -10.95
N GLU A 82 -10.01 5.03 -10.73
CA GLU A 82 -9.07 6.08 -11.08
C GLU A 82 -8.97 6.32 -12.60
N THR A 83 -9.25 5.31 -13.42
CA THR A 83 -9.31 5.47 -14.88
C THR A 83 -10.72 5.80 -15.36
N MET A 84 -11.75 5.32 -14.66
CA MET A 84 -13.14 5.57 -15.00
C MET A 84 -13.56 7.02 -14.74
N ILE A 85 -13.20 7.59 -13.58
CA ILE A 85 -13.66 8.92 -13.16
C ILE A 85 -13.22 10.03 -14.14
N PRO A 86 -11.93 10.14 -14.52
CA PRO A 86 -11.51 11.17 -15.48
C PRO A 86 -12.12 11.00 -16.88
N LEU A 87 -12.36 9.76 -17.31
CA LEU A 87 -12.99 9.48 -18.61
C LEU A 87 -14.48 9.74 -18.60
N ALA A 88 -15.18 9.43 -17.50
CA ALA A 88 -16.59 9.74 -17.34
C ALA A 88 -16.85 11.25 -17.45
N ALA A 89 -15.95 12.08 -16.90
CA ALA A 89 -16.01 13.54 -17.01
C ALA A 89 -15.80 14.07 -18.46
N ARG A 90 -15.27 13.24 -19.36
CA ARG A 90 -15.00 13.56 -20.77
C ARG A 90 -15.82 12.69 -21.73
N ARG A 91 -16.84 11.98 -21.25
CA ARG A 91 -17.52 10.93 -22.03
C ARG A 91 -18.16 11.41 -23.34
N ASP A 92 -18.53 12.69 -23.40
CA ASP A 92 -19.14 13.33 -24.56
C ASP A 92 -18.13 14.08 -25.44
N HIS A 93 -16.82 13.87 -25.21
CA HIS A 93 -15.78 14.48 -26.03
C HIS A 93 -15.87 13.97 -27.48
N PRO A 94 -15.88 14.86 -28.51
CA PRO A 94 -16.15 14.48 -29.89
C PRO A 94 -15.15 13.44 -30.45
N ASP A 95 -13.91 13.49 -29.99
CA ASP A 95 -12.86 12.56 -30.43
C ASP A 95 -12.93 11.16 -29.77
N LEU A 96 -13.84 10.95 -28.81
CA LEU A 96 -14.09 9.64 -28.20
C LEU A 96 -15.20 8.88 -28.96
N GLU A 97 -14.98 8.64 -30.26
CA GLU A 97 -15.96 7.99 -31.15
C GLU A 97 -16.21 6.49 -30.83
N GLY A 98 -15.34 5.86 -30.04
CA GLY A 98 -15.47 4.45 -29.65
C GLY A 98 -16.37 4.25 -28.42
N VAL A 99 -16.79 3.01 -28.17
CA VAL A 99 -17.55 2.70 -26.96
C VAL A 99 -16.65 2.85 -25.73
N LEU A 100 -17.07 3.61 -24.72
CA LEU A 100 -16.45 3.60 -23.41
C LEU A 100 -17.19 2.58 -22.53
N ALA A 101 -16.47 1.61 -21.97
CA ALA A 101 -17.03 0.63 -21.03
C ALA A 101 -17.29 1.28 -19.65
N LEU A 102 -18.20 2.25 -19.61
CA LEU A 102 -18.62 2.98 -18.43
C LEU A 102 -20.12 2.77 -18.17
N PRO A 103 -20.55 2.66 -16.90
CA PRO A 103 -21.95 2.69 -16.56
C PRO A 103 -22.65 4.01 -16.97
N PRO A 104 -23.99 4.06 -16.94
CA PRO A 104 -24.74 5.30 -17.02
C PRO A 104 -24.27 6.33 -15.98
N ALA A 105 -24.30 7.62 -16.32
CA ALA A 105 -23.70 8.68 -15.50
C ALA A 105 -24.35 8.82 -14.11
N ASP A 106 -25.68 8.77 -14.10
CA ASP A 106 -26.54 8.76 -12.92
C ASP A 106 -26.29 7.52 -12.04
N ALA A 107 -26.25 6.34 -12.67
CA ALA A 107 -25.94 5.09 -11.99
C ALA A 107 -24.57 5.13 -11.33
N MET A 108 -23.54 5.60 -12.05
CA MET A 108 -22.18 5.75 -11.53
C MET A 108 -22.10 6.75 -10.37
N ALA A 109 -22.81 7.88 -10.45
CA ALA A 109 -22.84 8.91 -9.41
C ALA A 109 -23.42 8.42 -8.07
N ILE A 110 -24.26 7.37 -8.10
CA ILE A 110 -24.77 6.67 -6.92
C ILE A 110 -23.84 5.51 -6.56
N GLY A 111 -23.57 4.60 -7.51
CA GLY A 111 -22.85 3.35 -7.26
C GLY A 111 -21.42 3.52 -6.73
N PHE A 112 -20.77 4.66 -6.98
CA PHE A 112 -19.41 4.94 -6.50
C PHE A 112 -19.39 5.67 -5.15
N ASP A 113 -20.56 6.01 -4.61
CA ASP A 113 -20.72 6.67 -3.32
C ASP A 113 -21.41 5.70 -2.34
N LYS A 114 -20.65 5.23 -1.36
CA LYS A 114 -21.11 4.25 -0.37
C LYS A 114 -22.34 4.73 0.40
N GLU A 115 -22.47 6.04 0.65
CA GLU A 115 -23.63 6.56 1.40
C GLU A 115 -24.86 6.59 0.51
N LYS A 116 -24.73 7.00 -0.74
CA LYS A 116 -25.87 6.97 -1.68
C LYS A 116 -26.31 5.53 -1.98
N VAL A 117 -25.38 4.60 -2.09
CA VAL A 117 -25.70 3.15 -2.19
C VAL A 117 -26.46 2.67 -0.96
N ARG A 118 -26.04 3.06 0.25
CA ARG A 118 -26.71 2.69 1.50
C ARG A 118 -28.14 3.23 1.55
N LEU A 119 -28.33 4.52 1.22
CA LEU A 119 -29.63 5.17 1.19
C LEU A 119 -30.56 4.53 0.15
N LEU A 120 -30.05 4.25 -1.05
CA LEU A 120 -30.80 3.53 -2.08
C LEU A 120 -31.19 2.13 -1.60
N GLY A 121 -30.24 1.41 -0.97
CA GLY A 121 -30.50 0.10 -0.39
C GLY A 121 -31.64 0.14 0.61
N GLU A 122 -31.63 1.10 1.52
CA GLU A 122 -32.69 1.32 2.51
C GLU A 122 -34.05 1.57 1.86
N GLU A 123 -34.11 2.43 0.83
CA GLU A 123 -35.32 2.72 0.06
C GLU A 123 -35.93 1.48 -0.60
N ILE A 124 -35.10 0.61 -1.18
CA ILE A 124 -35.55 -0.59 -1.91
C ILE A 124 -35.58 -1.87 -1.06
N GLY A 125 -35.38 -1.74 0.26
CA GLY A 125 -35.45 -2.84 1.22
C GLY A 125 -34.25 -3.80 1.21
N VAL A 126 -33.07 -3.35 0.77
CA VAL A 126 -31.80 -4.06 0.89
C VAL A 126 -31.06 -3.58 2.15
N ARG A 127 -30.84 -4.49 3.09
CA ARG A 127 -30.27 -4.17 4.40
C ARG A 127 -28.81 -3.74 4.30
N SER A 128 -28.42 -2.69 5.02
CA SER A 128 -27.03 -2.30 5.29
C SER A 128 -26.78 -2.19 6.80
N PRO A 129 -25.52 -2.18 7.27
CA PRO A 129 -25.21 -1.93 8.67
C PRO A 129 -25.64 -0.52 9.08
N SER A 130 -25.95 -0.34 10.37
CA SER A 130 -26.28 0.97 10.93
C SER A 130 -25.12 1.95 10.70
N ASN A 131 -25.44 3.21 10.39
CA ASN A 131 -24.45 4.20 9.94
C ASN A 131 -24.72 5.59 10.53
N ILE A 132 -23.64 6.33 10.73
CA ILE A 132 -23.60 7.77 10.99
C ILE A 132 -22.73 8.40 9.91
N LEU A 133 -23.25 9.40 9.18
CA LEU A 133 -22.42 10.23 8.32
C LEU A 133 -21.95 11.45 9.10
N ALA A 134 -20.76 11.36 9.69
CA ALA A 134 -20.14 12.47 10.38
C ALA A 134 -19.66 13.52 9.37
N SER A 135 -20.09 14.76 9.57
CA SER A 135 -19.66 15.94 8.80
C SER A 135 -19.10 17.05 9.70
N SER A 136 -19.21 16.88 11.02
CA SER A 136 -18.75 17.82 12.03
C SER A 136 -18.26 17.07 13.28
N PRO A 137 -17.43 17.72 14.13
CA PRO A 137 -17.03 17.14 15.42
C PRO A 137 -18.21 16.75 16.33
N ALA A 138 -19.34 17.48 16.24
CA ALA A 138 -20.52 17.20 17.07
C ALA A 138 -21.18 15.86 16.74
N ASP A 139 -21.00 15.34 15.52
CA ASP A 139 -21.54 14.03 15.14
C ASP A 139 -20.83 12.88 15.88
N LEU A 140 -19.67 13.15 16.49
CA LEU A 140 -19.04 12.19 17.38
C LEU A 140 -19.84 12.01 18.66
N ASP A 141 -20.71 12.92 19.09
CA ASP A 141 -21.46 12.74 20.33
C ASP A 141 -22.68 11.79 20.19
N ASP A 142 -22.84 11.13 19.04
CA ASP A 142 -23.93 10.17 18.81
C ASP A 142 -23.82 8.95 19.76
N PRO A 143 -24.85 8.67 20.57
CA PRO A 143 -24.81 7.64 21.61
C PRO A 143 -24.67 6.22 21.05
N ARG A 144 -24.97 5.99 19.76
CA ARG A 144 -24.77 4.67 19.12
C ARG A 144 -23.30 4.27 19.08
N LEU A 145 -22.39 5.24 19.06
CA LEU A 145 -20.95 4.97 19.04
C LEU A 145 -20.47 4.28 20.32
N ASP A 146 -21.06 4.61 21.48
CA ASP A 146 -20.71 3.98 22.77
C ASP A 146 -21.17 2.52 22.86
N GLU A 147 -22.21 2.16 22.11
CA GLU A 147 -22.63 0.76 21.93
C GLU A 147 -21.70 0.02 20.97
N TRP A 148 -21.48 0.56 19.78
CA TRP A 148 -20.73 -0.11 18.71
C TRP A 148 -19.25 -0.29 19.03
N ILE A 149 -18.65 0.63 19.79
CA ILE A 149 -17.21 0.58 20.12
C ILE A 149 -16.83 -0.64 20.96
N ARG A 150 -17.81 -1.30 21.61
CA ARG A 150 -17.61 -2.55 22.37
C ARG A 150 -17.11 -3.69 21.49
N ASP A 151 -17.58 -3.74 20.24
CA ASP A 151 -17.14 -4.71 19.24
C ASP A 151 -16.09 -4.05 18.32
N ALA A 152 -16.54 -3.09 17.50
CA ALA A 152 -15.72 -2.20 16.71
C ALA A 152 -16.60 -1.17 15.99
N VAL A 153 -16.04 0.00 15.71
CA VAL A 153 -16.58 0.98 14.76
C VAL A 153 -15.75 0.94 13.49
N VAL A 154 -16.41 0.74 12.35
CA VAL A 154 -15.78 0.83 11.03
C VAL A 154 -15.83 2.27 10.56
N VAL A 155 -14.68 2.86 10.28
CA VAL A 155 -14.53 4.22 9.78
C VAL A 155 -14.12 4.15 8.32
N LYS A 156 -14.89 4.79 7.44
CA LYS A 156 -14.61 4.85 6.00
C LYS A 156 -15.10 6.18 5.42
N THR A 157 -14.50 6.64 4.34
CA THR A 157 -15.02 7.77 3.57
C THR A 157 -16.18 7.33 2.67
N THR A 158 -16.98 8.27 2.16
CA THR A 158 -18.08 7.97 1.22
C THR A 158 -17.55 7.41 -0.10
N GLN A 159 -16.39 7.87 -0.53
CA GLN A 159 -15.67 7.42 -1.72
C GLN A 159 -14.28 6.93 -1.32
N SER A 160 -13.83 5.80 -1.86
CA SER A 160 -12.48 5.27 -1.59
C SER A 160 -11.38 6.16 -2.15
N LYS A 161 -11.68 6.94 -3.20
CA LYS A 161 -10.77 7.87 -3.86
C LYS A 161 -11.46 9.20 -4.04
N VAL A 162 -10.92 10.25 -3.42
CA VAL A 162 -11.46 11.60 -3.49
C VAL A 162 -10.57 12.43 -4.40
N PHE A 163 -11.14 12.92 -5.51
CA PHE A 163 -10.44 13.79 -6.46
C PHE A 163 -10.64 15.26 -6.09
N LYS A 164 -9.53 16.00 -5.90
CA LYS A 164 -9.49 17.43 -5.64
C LYS A 164 -8.36 18.07 -6.47
N ASP A 165 -8.67 19.12 -7.21
CA ASP A 165 -7.71 19.89 -8.03
C ASP A 165 -6.84 19.03 -8.97
N GLY A 166 -7.46 18.02 -9.61
CA GLY A 166 -6.79 17.13 -10.57
C GLY A 166 -5.92 16.03 -9.94
N ARG A 167 -5.90 15.93 -8.61
CA ARG A 167 -5.23 14.89 -7.83
C ARG A 167 -6.22 14.09 -7.01
N ALA A 168 -5.92 12.84 -6.73
CA ALA A 168 -6.74 12.00 -5.89
C ALA A 168 -6.00 11.51 -4.65
N GLN A 169 -6.73 11.45 -3.55
CA GLN A 169 -6.31 10.82 -2.31
C GLN A 169 -7.12 9.56 -2.08
N GLU A 170 -6.43 8.46 -1.75
CA GLU A 170 -7.05 7.18 -1.41
C GLU A 170 -7.22 7.07 0.10
N TYR A 171 -8.41 6.62 0.52
CA TYR A 171 -8.74 6.36 1.91
C TYR A 171 -9.13 4.90 2.07
N GLN A 172 -8.58 4.27 3.11
CA GLN A 172 -8.89 2.88 3.46
C GLN A 172 -9.82 2.85 4.66
N ALA A 173 -10.69 1.84 4.70
CA ALA A 173 -11.51 1.58 5.87
C ALA A 173 -10.62 1.18 7.05
N GLN A 174 -10.94 1.70 8.22
CA GLN A 174 -10.24 1.42 9.47
C GLN A 174 -11.23 0.94 10.51
N MET A 175 -10.76 0.16 11.47
CA MET A 175 -11.58 -0.37 12.56
C MET A 175 -11.00 0.07 13.89
N PHE A 176 -11.88 0.54 14.78
CA PHE A 176 -11.50 1.03 16.10
C PHE A 176 -12.31 0.34 17.18
N THR A 177 -11.63 -0.02 18.27
CA THR A 177 -12.24 -0.58 19.50
C THR A 177 -12.06 0.35 20.70
N GLY A 178 -11.48 1.54 20.49
CA GLY A 178 -11.23 2.54 21.52
C GLY A 178 -11.73 3.92 21.11
N ARG A 179 -12.47 4.59 22.01
CA ARG A 179 -13.17 5.85 21.73
C ARG A 179 -12.22 7.01 21.44
N GLU A 180 -11.15 7.15 22.22
CA GLU A 180 -10.18 8.23 22.03
C GLU A 180 -9.46 8.14 20.68
N GLN A 181 -9.04 6.93 20.29
CA GLN A 181 -8.39 6.70 19.00
C GLN A 181 -9.36 6.96 17.85
N LEU A 182 -10.60 6.47 17.96
CA LEU A 182 -11.67 6.74 16.99
C LEU A 182 -11.86 8.25 16.79
N ASN A 183 -12.04 9.00 17.88
CA ASN A 183 -12.29 10.44 17.80
C ASN A 183 -11.13 11.20 17.14
N ARG A 184 -9.89 10.89 17.54
CA ARG A 184 -8.69 11.50 16.95
C ARG A 184 -8.62 11.29 15.45
N GLU A 185 -8.84 10.07 14.98
CA GLU A 185 -8.75 9.77 13.55
C GLU A 185 -9.91 10.32 12.73
N VAL A 186 -11.13 10.30 13.28
CA VAL A 186 -12.28 10.90 12.59
C VAL A 186 -12.11 12.40 12.46
N LEU A 187 -11.64 13.10 13.50
CA LEU A 187 -11.37 14.54 13.43
C LEU A 187 -10.32 14.89 12.38
N ALA A 188 -9.28 14.06 12.23
CA ALA A 188 -8.27 14.24 11.19
C ALA A 188 -8.86 14.09 9.78
N LEU A 189 -9.75 13.11 9.57
CA LEU A 189 -10.42 12.87 8.30
C LEU A 189 -11.46 13.94 7.95
N LEU A 190 -12.23 14.40 8.93
CA LEU A 190 -13.27 15.43 8.77
C LEU A 190 -12.73 16.76 8.25
N ALA A 191 -11.44 17.04 8.45
CA ALA A 191 -10.79 18.21 7.86
C ALA A 191 -10.77 18.18 6.31
N SER A 192 -10.97 17.01 5.71
CA SER A 192 -10.86 16.80 4.25
C SER A 192 -12.16 16.33 3.59
N THR A 193 -12.94 15.47 4.27
CA THR A 193 -14.12 14.83 3.68
C THR A 193 -15.09 14.34 4.77
N PRO A 194 -16.41 14.25 4.49
CA PRO A 194 -17.33 13.52 5.34
C PRO A 194 -16.91 12.06 5.54
N VAL A 195 -17.23 11.53 6.72
CA VAL A 195 -16.78 10.21 7.20
C VAL A 195 -17.98 9.38 7.62
N GLN A 196 -18.06 8.15 7.13
CA GLN A 196 -19.01 7.15 7.61
C GLN A 196 -18.44 6.44 8.83
N LEU A 197 -19.18 6.51 9.93
CA LEU A 197 -19.00 5.69 11.13
C LEU A 197 -20.07 4.60 11.09
N GLN A 198 -19.64 3.37 10.88
CA GLN A 198 -20.52 2.26 10.59
C GLN A 198 -20.38 1.17 11.66
N GLN A 199 -21.51 0.62 12.07
CA GLN A 199 -21.58 -0.54 12.96
C GLN A 199 -20.80 -1.71 12.35
N TRP A 200 -19.91 -2.32 13.13
CA TRP A 200 -19.32 -3.59 12.74
C TRP A 200 -20.38 -4.70 12.80
N VAL A 201 -20.46 -5.53 11.76
CA VAL A 201 -21.35 -6.69 11.70
C VAL A 201 -20.53 -7.97 11.53
N PRO A 202 -20.93 -9.09 12.15
CA PRO A 202 -20.21 -10.34 12.06
C PRO A 202 -20.33 -10.98 10.67
N GLY A 203 -19.52 -12.01 10.43
CA GLY A 203 -19.60 -12.82 9.23
C GLY A 203 -18.53 -12.54 8.18
N ARG A 204 -18.69 -13.20 7.03
CA ARG A 204 -17.68 -13.27 5.96
C ARG A 204 -18.03 -12.35 4.80
N GLY A 205 -17.01 -11.79 4.15
CA GLY A 205 -17.19 -11.02 2.92
C GLY A 205 -17.53 -11.92 1.74
N VAL A 206 -18.65 -11.63 1.09
CA VAL A 206 -19.13 -12.30 -0.13
C VAL A 206 -19.30 -11.25 -1.22
N GLY A 207 -18.61 -11.42 -2.35
CA GLY A 207 -18.87 -10.61 -3.54
C GLY A 207 -19.90 -11.30 -4.43
N ILE A 208 -20.90 -10.56 -4.90
CA ILE A 208 -21.77 -10.96 -6.01
C ILE A 208 -21.37 -10.14 -7.23
N GLU A 209 -20.76 -10.80 -8.19
CA GLU A 209 -20.32 -10.20 -9.43
C GLU A 209 -21.37 -10.32 -10.52
N VAL A 210 -21.63 -9.21 -11.21
CA VAL A 210 -22.68 -9.14 -12.21
C VAL A 210 -22.22 -8.44 -13.48
N LEU A 211 -22.77 -8.88 -14.61
CA LEU A 211 -22.93 -8.09 -15.82
C LEU A 211 -24.42 -7.78 -15.90
N ALA A 212 -24.76 -6.50 -15.99
CA ALA A 212 -26.14 -6.08 -16.15
C ALA A 212 -26.35 -5.36 -17.48
N ARG A 213 -27.53 -5.57 -18.07
CA ARG A 213 -28.00 -4.89 -19.27
C ARG A 213 -29.25 -4.09 -18.91
N HIS A 214 -29.09 -2.78 -18.70
CA HIS A 214 -30.18 -1.87 -18.32
C HIS A 214 -30.96 -2.34 -17.08
N GLY A 215 -30.22 -2.76 -16.06
CA GLY A 215 -30.72 -3.22 -14.77
C GLY A 215 -30.95 -4.73 -14.69
N GLU A 216 -31.06 -5.43 -15.81
CA GLU A 216 -31.27 -6.88 -15.83
C GLU A 216 -29.95 -7.65 -15.74
N LEU A 217 -29.88 -8.63 -14.82
CA LEU A 217 -28.68 -9.45 -14.64
C LEU A 217 -28.56 -10.47 -15.79
N VAL A 218 -27.44 -10.43 -16.51
CA VAL A 218 -27.17 -11.33 -17.65
C VAL A 218 -26.04 -12.32 -17.37
N LEU A 219 -25.13 -12.00 -16.45
CA LEU A 219 -24.11 -12.92 -15.94
C LEU A 219 -23.95 -12.69 -14.44
N VAL A 220 -23.91 -13.77 -13.65
CA VAL A 220 -23.79 -13.74 -12.20
C VAL A 220 -22.71 -14.72 -11.76
N PHE A 221 -21.85 -14.26 -10.85
CA PHE A 221 -20.84 -15.07 -10.17
C PHE A 221 -20.79 -14.67 -8.69
N ALA A 222 -20.26 -15.54 -7.84
CA ALA A 222 -20.02 -15.21 -6.44
C ALA A 222 -18.69 -15.78 -5.96
N HIS A 223 -18.03 -15.02 -5.09
CA HIS A 223 -16.85 -15.49 -4.38
C HIS A 223 -16.89 -15.19 -2.89
N GLU A 224 -16.15 -16.01 -2.16
CA GLU A 224 -15.78 -15.77 -0.78
C GLU A 224 -14.29 -15.47 -0.67
N ARG A 225 -13.95 -14.50 0.18
CA ARG A 225 -12.57 -14.24 0.57
C ARG A 225 -12.14 -15.27 1.64
N ILE A 226 -10.97 -15.86 1.43
CA ILE A 226 -10.39 -16.85 2.35
C ILE A 226 -9.25 -16.22 3.15
N ASN A 227 -8.33 -15.55 2.45
CA ASN A 227 -7.23 -14.81 3.06
C ASN A 227 -7.25 -13.36 2.55
N GLU A 228 -7.00 -12.42 3.44
CA GLU A 228 -7.03 -10.98 3.17
C GLU A 228 -5.75 -10.31 3.68
N VAL A 229 -5.31 -9.27 2.96
CA VAL A 229 -4.15 -8.46 3.36
C VAL A 229 -4.59 -7.00 3.39
N PRO A 230 -4.50 -6.32 4.56
CA PRO A 230 -4.01 -6.80 5.87
C PRO A 230 -4.95 -7.82 6.55
N LEU A 231 -4.49 -8.45 7.64
CA LEU A 231 -5.25 -9.46 8.39
C LEU A 231 -6.53 -8.91 9.04
N THR A 232 -6.65 -7.60 9.19
CA THR A 232 -7.84 -6.92 9.73
C THR A 232 -8.96 -6.73 8.72
N GLY A 233 -8.77 -7.20 7.48
CA GLY A 233 -9.69 -7.01 6.38
C GLY A 233 -9.08 -6.17 5.26
N GLY A 234 -9.23 -6.62 4.02
CA GLY A 234 -8.62 -5.97 2.86
C GLY A 234 -8.81 -6.73 1.55
N ALA A 235 -7.91 -6.50 0.60
CA ALA A 235 -7.95 -7.20 -0.67
C ALA A 235 -7.54 -8.67 -0.49
N SER A 236 -8.28 -9.57 -1.14
CA SER A 236 -8.06 -11.01 -1.04
C SER A 236 -6.72 -11.44 -1.63
N SER A 237 -5.91 -12.20 -0.89
CA SER A 237 -4.78 -12.96 -1.44
C SER A 237 -5.21 -14.34 -1.93
N TYR A 238 -6.22 -14.93 -1.29
CA TYR A 238 -6.78 -16.24 -1.61
C TYR A 238 -8.30 -16.19 -1.51
N ARG A 239 -8.99 -16.73 -2.52
CA ARG A 239 -10.45 -16.73 -2.61
C ARG A 239 -10.99 -17.99 -3.27
N LYS A 240 -12.28 -18.26 -3.09
CA LYS A 240 -12.98 -19.38 -3.73
C LYS A 240 -14.29 -18.95 -4.38
N SER A 241 -14.65 -19.61 -5.46
CA SER A 241 -15.98 -19.49 -6.08
C SER A 241 -17.00 -20.22 -5.23
N VAL A 242 -18.17 -19.64 -5.04
CA VAL A 242 -19.28 -20.27 -4.31
C VAL A 242 -20.56 -20.23 -5.15
N THR A 243 -21.52 -21.08 -4.81
CA THR A 243 -22.86 -20.97 -5.37
C THR A 243 -23.47 -19.65 -4.87
N PRO A 244 -23.88 -18.73 -5.77
CA PRO A 244 -24.51 -17.48 -5.36
C PRO A 244 -25.81 -17.76 -4.59
N ALA A 245 -25.89 -17.30 -3.35
CA ALA A 245 -27.08 -17.48 -2.53
C ALA A 245 -28.27 -16.72 -3.15
N PRO A 246 -29.47 -17.34 -3.29
CA PRO A 246 -30.61 -16.72 -3.97
C PRO A 246 -30.98 -15.32 -3.43
N ALA A 247 -30.95 -15.14 -2.10
CA ALA A 247 -31.26 -13.86 -1.47
C ALA A 247 -30.28 -12.74 -1.86
N LEU A 248 -28.98 -13.05 -1.98
CA LEU A 248 -27.97 -12.07 -2.39
C LEU A 248 -28.12 -11.69 -3.87
N VAL A 249 -28.47 -12.67 -4.71
CA VAL A 249 -28.74 -12.44 -6.14
C VAL A 249 -29.99 -11.58 -6.31
N GLU A 250 -31.04 -11.82 -5.52
CA GLU A 250 -32.26 -11.02 -5.56
C GLU A 250 -32.00 -9.57 -5.15
N ASP A 251 -31.30 -9.34 -4.04
CA ASP A 251 -30.94 -7.99 -3.59
C ASP A 251 -30.03 -7.28 -4.60
N SER A 252 -29.07 -8.01 -5.20
CA SER A 252 -28.24 -7.49 -6.29
C SER A 252 -29.09 -7.09 -7.51
N ALA A 253 -30.10 -7.90 -7.87
CA ALA A 253 -31.00 -7.59 -8.98
C ALA A 253 -31.90 -6.39 -8.68
N ARG A 254 -32.32 -6.17 -7.43
CA ARG A 254 -33.06 -4.97 -7.01
C ARG A 254 -32.20 -3.71 -7.17
N LEU A 255 -30.96 -3.76 -6.67
CA LEU A 255 -30.00 -2.64 -6.80
C LEU A 255 -29.72 -2.31 -8.28
N MET A 256 -29.41 -3.32 -9.10
CA MET A 256 -29.10 -3.09 -10.52
C MET A 256 -30.30 -2.50 -11.28
N ARG A 257 -31.52 -2.99 -11.03
CA ARG A 257 -32.75 -2.43 -11.62
C ARG A 257 -33.00 -0.99 -11.19
N ALA A 258 -32.88 -0.69 -9.90
CA ALA A 258 -33.07 0.67 -9.40
C ALA A 258 -32.08 1.68 -10.01
N LEU A 259 -30.85 1.23 -10.29
CA LEU A 259 -29.81 2.04 -10.94
C LEU A 259 -29.89 2.04 -12.47
N SER A 260 -30.80 1.27 -13.08
CA SER A 260 -30.77 0.98 -14.52
C SER A 260 -29.36 0.58 -15.01
N TRP A 261 -28.63 -0.19 -14.18
CA TRP A 261 -27.20 -0.42 -14.34
C TRP A 261 -26.88 -1.10 -15.68
N HIS A 262 -25.84 -0.62 -16.37
CA HIS A 262 -25.39 -1.21 -17.63
C HIS A 262 -23.87 -1.39 -17.58
N GLY A 263 -23.40 -2.62 -17.74
CA GLY A 263 -21.99 -3.00 -17.59
C GLY A 263 -21.73 -3.88 -16.38
N VAL A 264 -20.46 -3.98 -15.98
CA VAL A 264 -20.02 -4.85 -14.88
C VAL A 264 -20.13 -4.17 -13.52
N ALA A 265 -20.37 -4.95 -12.48
CA ALA A 265 -20.31 -4.52 -11.09
C ALA A 265 -19.99 -5.70 -10.17
N MET A 266 -19.46 -5.40 -8.98
CA MET A 266 -19.40 -6.35 -7.87
C MET A 266 -20.12 -5.72 -6.67
N ILE A 267 -21.18 -6.38 -6.20
CA ILE A 267 -21.91 -5.98 -5.01
C ILE A 267 -21.28 -6.72 -3.83
N GLU A 268 -20.77 -5.98 -2.84
CA GLU A 268 -20.15 -6.56 -1.66
C GLU A 268 -21.17 -6.70 -0.52
N PHE A 269 -21.29 -7.92 -0.02
CA PHE A 269 -22.08 -8.24 1.16
C PHE A 269 -21.19 -8.77 2.28
N ARG A 270 -21.64 -8.58 3.51
CA ARG A 270 -21.18 -9.35 4.65
C ARG A 270 -22.27 -10.31 5.08
N VAL A 271 -21.94 -11.57 5.28
CA VAL A 271 -22.91 -12.65 5.56
C VAL A 271 -22.53 -13.35 6.86
N ASP A 272 -23.43 -13.29 7.83
CA ASP A 272 -23.35 -14.02 9.09
C ASP A 272 -23.40 -15.52 8.81
N VAL A 273 -22.44 -16.27 9.34
CA VAL A 273 -22.29 -17.71 9.06
C VAL A 273 -23.29 -18.58 9.82
N GLU A 274 -23.82 -18.10 10.95
CA GLU A 274 -24.76 -18.83 11.79
C GLU A 274 -26.20 -18.50 11.43
N THR A 275 -26.49 -17.20 11.28
CA THR A 275 -27.87 -16.74 11.04
C THR A 275 -28.22 -16.58 9.57
N HIS A 276 -27.23 -16.67 8.67
CA HIS A 276 -27.35 -16.39 7.24
C HIS A 276 -27.89 -14.98 6.91
N ARG A 277 -27.92 -14.08 7.88
CA ARG A 277 -28.26 -12.67 7.66
C ARG A 277 -27.15 -12.01 6.86
N HIS A 278 -27.51 -11.12 5.96
CA HIS A 278 -26.56 -10.37 5.16
C HIS A 278 -26.80 -8.86 5.21
N TRP A 279 -25.73 -8.13 4.95
CA TRP A 279 -25.71 -6.67 4.89
C TRP A 279 -24.93 -6.21 3.66
N LEU A 280 -25.52 -5.32 2.87
CA LEU A 280 -24.88 -4.60 1.78
C LEU A 280 -23.80 -3.66 2.34
N ILE A 281 -22.57 -3.82 1.85
CA ILE A 281 -21.41 -3.03 2.25
C ILE A 281 -21.12 -1.91 1.25
N GLU A 282 -21.08 -2.24 -0.04
CA GLU A 282 -20.86 -1.30 -1.15
C GLU A 282 -21.14 -1.93 -2.52
N ILE A 283 -21.17 -1.09 -3.56
CA ILE A 283 -21.12 -1.52 -4.96
C ILE A 283 -19.77 -1.06 -5.54
N ASN A 284 -19.03 -1.99 -6.12
CA ASN A 284 -17.85 -1.71 -6.92
C ASN A 284 -18.25 -1.75 -8.39
N GLY A 285 -18.62 -0.59 -8.96
CA GLY A 285 -19.12 -0.49 -10.33
C GLY A 285 -18.04 -0.57 -11.41
N ARG A 286 -17.10 -1.50 -11.26
CA ARG A 286 -15.93 -1.74 -12.12
C ARG A 286 -15.57 -3.22 -12.09
N PHE A 287 -14.55 -3.61 -12.84
CA PHE A 287 -13.92 -4.91 -12.64
C PHE A 287 -13.24 -5.01 -11.27
N TRP A 288 -13.31 -6.19 -10.67
CA TRP A 288 -12.83 -6.48 -9.32
C TRP A 288 -11.48 -7.20 -9.33
N GLY A 289 -10.76 -7.13 -8.20
CA GLY A 289 -9.43 -7.74 -8.07
C GLY A 289 -9.44 -9.27 -8.18
N SER A 290 -10.55 -9.91 -7.79
CA SER A 290 -10.73 -11.36 -7.88
C SER A 290 -11.18 -11.85 -9.26
N LEU A 291 -11.25 -10.99 -10.30
CA LEU A 291 -11.64 -11.35 -11.66
C LEU A 291 -10.93 -12.59 -12.24
N PRO A 292 -9.62 -12.84 -11.98
CA PRO A 292 -8.99 -14.09 -12.41
C PRO A 292 -9.74 -15.35 -11.95
N LEU A 293 -10.32 -15.34 -10.75
CA LEU A 293 -11.13 -16.46 -10.23
C LEU A 293 -12.36 -16.69 -11.10
N ALA A 294 -13.13 -15.63 -11.38
CA ALA A 294 -14.34 -15.73 -12.19
C ALA A 294 -14.03 -16.31 -13.58
N THR A 295 -12.98 -15.79 -14.25
CA THR A 295 -12.56 -16.30 -15.57
C THR A 295 -12.10 -17.75 -15.53
N PHE A 296 -11.40 -18.16 -14.47
CA PHE A 296 -10.95 -19.55 -14.31
C PHE A 296 -12.10 -20.51 -13.95
N ALA A 297 -13.09 -20.04 -13.20
CA ALA A 297 -14.29 -20.78 -12.87
C ALA A 297 -15.21 -20.98 -14.08
N GLY A 298 -15.14 -20.10 -15.07
CA GLY A 298 -15.92 -20.14 -16.32
C GLY A 298 -16.83 -18.94 -16.55
N ALA A 299 -16.91 -17.99 -15.61
CA ALA A 299 -17.61 -16.72 -15.78
C ALA A 299 -16.68 -15.69 -16.45
N ASP A 300 -16.73 -15.62 -17.77
CA ASP A 300 -15.86 -14.76 -18.57
C ASP A 300 -16.44 -13.36 -18.79
N PHE A 301 -16.48 -12.56 -17.72
CA PHE A 301 -17.02 -11.19 -17.74
C PHE A 301 -16.39 -10.27 -18.79
N PRO A 302 -15.06 -10.27 -19.04
CA PRO A 302 -14.48 -9.40 -20.06
C PRO A 302 -15.04 -9.69 -21.45
N ARG A 303 -15.12 -10.98 -21.84
CA ARG A 303 -15.69 -11.37 -23.13
C ARG A 303 -17.18 -11.04 -23.20
N ALA A 304 -17.95 -11.39 -22.17
CA ALA A 304 -19.38 -11.11 -22.12
C ALA A 304 -19.68 -9.60 -22.21
N LEU A 305 -18.86 -8.75 -21.59
CA LEU A 305 -18.98 -7.29 -21.71
C LEU A 305 -18.73 -6.81 -23.14
N VAL A 306 -17.70 -7.33 -23.81
CA VAL A 306 -17.40 -6.98 -25.21
C VAL A 306 -18.53 -7.42 -26.14
N GLU A 307 -19.00 -8.65 -26.00
CA GLU A 307 -20.11 -9.21 -26.79
C GLU A 307 -21.40 -8.40 -26.58
N MET A 308 -21.69 -7.99 -25.34
CA MET A 308 -22.87 -7.16 -25.03
C MET A 308 -22.75 -5.76 -25.64
N LEU A 309 -21.60 -5.10 -25.48
CA LEU A 309 -21.43 -3.70 -25.92
C LEU A 309 -21.22 -3.54 -27.42
N LEU A 310 -20.58 -4.50 -28.09
CA LEU A 310 -20.22 -4.39 -29.50
C LEU A 310 -21.06 -5.26 -30.43
N GLU A 311 -21.70 -6.30 -29.92
CA GLU A 311 -22.42 -7.31 -30.72
C GLU A 311 -23.87 -7.51 -30.28
N ASP A 312 -24.33 -6.76 -29.27
CA ASP A 312 -25.65 -6.86 -28.64
C ASP A 312 -26.01 -8.29 -28.15
N ARG A 313 -24.98 -9.09 -27.85
CA ARG A 313 -25.11 -10.49 -27.45
C ARG A 313 -24.85 -10.65 -25.96
N VAL A 314 -25.67 -11.45 -25.30
CA VAL A 314 -25.50 -11.82 -23.89
C VAL A 314 -25.24 -13.33 -23.77
N PRO A 315 -24.60 -13.80 -22.69
CA PRO A 315 -24.41 -15.24 -22.47
C PRO A 315 -25.73 -16.01 -22.39
N ASP A 316 -25.76 -17.23 -22.93
CA ASP A 316 -26.94 -18.12 -22.87
C ASP A 316 -27.24 -18.56 -21.42
N GLU A 317 -26.18 -18.82 -20.66
CA GLU A 317 -26.28 -19.19 -19.25
C GLU A 317 -25.95 -18.00 -18.34
N ARG A 318 -26.88 -17.68 -17.44
CA ARG A 318 -26.68 -16.61 -16.43
C ARG A 318 -25.61 -16.98 -15.40
N MET A 319 -25.39 -18.26 -15.11
CA MET A 319 -24.50 -18.74 -14.05
C MET A 319 -23.62 -19.92 -14.54
N PRO A 320 -22.73 -19.70 -15.51
CA PRO A 320 -21.97 -20.77 -16.19
C PRO A 320 -20.77 -21.30 -15.37
N ALA A 321 -20.50 -20.70 -14.20
CA ALA A 321 -19.26 -20.92 -13.48
C ALA A 321 -19.29 -22.19 -12.62
N ARG A 322 -18.16 -22.91 -12.59
CA ARG A 322 -17.90 -23.97 -11.61
C ARG A 322 -17.77 -23.36 -10.22
N THR A 323 -18.28 -24.06 -9.21
CA THR A 323 -18.17 -23.68 -7.80
C THR A 323 -17.11 -24.52 -7.08
N GLU A 324 -16.67 -24.07 -5.89
CA GLU A 324 -15.59 -24.70 -5.12
C GLU A 324 -14.24 -24.80 -5.88
N VAL A 325 -13.99 -23.80 -6.72
CA VAL A 325 -12.72 -23.53 -7.38
C VAL A 325 -12.00 -22.38 -6.67
N TYR A 326 -10.68 -22.44 -6.59
CA TYR A 326 -9.85 -21.54 -5.82
C TYR A 326 -8.91 -20.73 -6.72
N ALA A 327 -8.61 -19.51 -6.31
CA ALA A 327 -7.60 -18.68 -6.98
C ALA A 327 -6.77 -17.90 -5.97
N ARG A 328 -5.48 -17.77 -6.28
CA ARG A 328 -4.50 -17.15 -5.40
C ARG A 328 -3.61 -16.18 -6.15
N ARG A 329 -3.28 -15.07 -5.50
CA ARG A 329 -2.23 -14.17 -5.97
C ARG A 329 -0.94 -14.44 -5.21
N PHE A 330 0.09 -14.90 -5.90
CA PHE A 330 1.35 -15.35 -5.28
C PHE A 330 1.97 -14.30 -4.37
N SER A 331 2.17 -13.08 -4.89
CA SER A 331 2.81 -11.98 -4.17
C SER A 331 2.07 -11.61 -2.87
N ARG A 332 0.73 -11.55 -2.94
CA ARG A 332 -0.11 -11.22 -1.78
C ARG A 332 -0.18 -12.36 -0.79
N GLU A 333 -0.17 -13.61 -1.23
CA GLU A 333 -0.15 -14.73 -0.30
C GLU A 333 1.17 -14.81 0.47
N LEU A 334 2.30 -14.53 -0.20
CA LEU A 334 3.59 -14.43 0.49
C LEU A 334 3.56 -13.33 1.57
N ALA A 335 2.94 -12.19 1.28
CA ALA A 335 2.72 -11.13 2.25
C ALA A 335 1.80 -11.55 3.40
N TRP A 336 0.69 -12.23 3.09
CA TRP A 336 -0.22 -12.80 4.08
C TRP A 336 0.49 -13.76 5.03
N LEU A 337 1.28 -14.71 4.48
CA LEU A 337 2.00 -15.71 5.27
C LEU A 337 2.98 -15.06 6.25
N LYS A 338 3.71 -14.03 5.80
CA LYS A 338 4.60 -13.25 6.69
C LYS A 338 3.84 -12.56 7.81
N HIS A 339 2.71 -11.93 7.49
CA HIS A 339 1.86 -11.27 8.49
C HIS A 339 1.30 -12.29 9.48
N ALA A 340 0.82 -13.43 9.00
CA ALA A 340 0.30 -14.52 9.84
C ALA A 340 1.38 -15.08 10.78
N ILE A 341 2.62 -15.28 10.29
CA ILE A 341 3.75 -15.72 11.12
C ILE A 341 4.10 -14.65 12.18
N LYS A 342 4.18 -13.38 11.78
CA LYS A 342 4.52 -12.28 12.69
C LYS A 342 3.52 -12.15 13.83
N HIS A 343 2.23 -12.31 13.54
CA HIS A 343 1.15 -12.14 14.52
C HIS A 343 0.59 -13.49 15.02
N ARG A 344 1.37 -14.58 14.95
CA ARG A 344 0.88 -15.91 15.32
C ARG A 344 0.36 -16.00 16.77
N ASN A 345 0.95 -15.21 17.67
CA ASN A 345 0.62 -15.17 19.11
C ASN A 345 -0.15 -13.89 19.51
N ASP A 346 -0.71 -13.16 18.56
CA ASP A 346 -1.41 -11.88 18.82
C ASP A 346 -2.89 -12.10 19.16
N ASP A 347 -3.33 -11.87 20.39
CA ASP A 347 -4.72 -12.17 20.76
C ASP A 347 -5.73 -11.11 20.28
N ASN A 348 -5.35 -10.17 19.41
CA ASN A 348 -6.27 -9.20 18.83
C ASN A 348 -7.40 -9.90 18.05
N PRO A 349 -8.67 -9.75 18.49
CA PRO A 349 -9.81 -10.45 17.90
C PRO A 349 -10.15 -9.96 16.48
N LEU A 350 -9.60 -8.83 16.05
CA LEU A 350 -9.80 -8.29 14.70
C LEU A 350 -8.96 -9.01 13.63
N LEU A 351 -7.97 -9.82 14.03
CA LEU A 351 -7.08 -10.50 13.09
C LEU A 351 -7.74 -11.76 12.51
N LEU A 352 -7.98 -11.77 11.20
CA LEU A 352 -8.45 -12.91 10.42
C LEU A 352 -7.32 -13.94 10.25
N LYS A 353 -7.08 -14.73 11.30
CA LYS A 353 -6.03 -15.75 11.32
C LYS A 353 -6.53 -17.09 10.79
N ARG A 354 -5.60 -17.83 10.17
CA ARG A 354 -5.78 -19.24 9.83
C ARG A 354 -4.58 -20.06 10.31
N PRO A 355 -4.75 -21.35 10.63
CA PRO A 355 -3.63 -22.20 11.01
C PRO A 355 -2.57 -22.26 9.90
N ILE A 356 -1.35 -21.82 10.22
CA ILE A 356 -0.22 -21.76 9.26
C ILE A 356 0.10 -23.13 8.63
N PRO A 357 0.13 -24.26 9.37
CA PRO A 357 0.40 -25.56 8.75
C PRO A 357 -0.64 -25.95 7.70
N SER A 358 -1.91 -25.67 7.97
CA SER A 358 -2.99 -25.89 7.01
C SER A 358 -2.76 -25.05 5.77
N ALA A 359 -2.53 -23.73 5.94
CA ALA A 359 -2.28 -22.82 4.84
C ALA A 359 -1.11 -23.27 3.94
N LEU A 360 -0.01 -23.79 4.51
CA LEU A 360 1.13 -24.31 3.73
C LEU A 360 0.78 -25.55 2.91
N CYS A 361 0.00 -26.49 3.47
CA CYS A 361 -0.47 -27.66 2.74
C CYS A 361 -1.37 -27.29 1.54
N GLU A 362 -2.11 -26.17 1.63
CA GLU A 362 -2.96 -25.69 0.54
C GLU A 362 -2.17 -25.29 -0.71
N TRP A 363 -0.88 -25.00 -0.60
CA TRP A 363 -0.04 -24.66 -1.76
C TRP A 363 0.17 -25.82 -2.74
N ALA A 364 -0.14 -27.05 -2.32
CA ALA A 364 -0.14 -28.22 -3.19
C ALA A 364 -1.45 -28.40 -3.99
N ARG A 365 -2.54 -27.70 -3.63
CA ARG A 365 -3.86 -27.82 -4.28
C ARG A 365 -3.91 -27.44 -5.77
N PRO A 366 -3.06 -26.54 -6.32
CA PRO A 366 -2.98 -26.33 -7.76
C PRO A 366 -2.71 -27.63 -8.55
N LEU A 367 -2.02 -28.61 -7.94
CA LEU A 367 -1.77 -29.92 -8.55
C LEU A 367 -3.05 -30.77 -8.71
N LEU A 368 -4.14 -30.40 -8.03
CA LEU A 368 -5.43 -31.11 -8.05
C LEU A 368 -6.43 -30.50 -9.05
N GLY A 369 -6.04 -29.48 -9.83
CA GLY A 369 -6.90 -28.85 -10.85
C GLY A 369 -8.08 -28.03 -10.31
N LYS A 370 -8.21 -27.91 -8.98
CA LYS A 370 -9.23 -27.09 -8.30
C LYS A 370 -8.75 -25.69 -7.91
N GLU A 371 -7.49 -25.37 -8.18
CA GLU A 371 -6.89 -24.09 -7.84
C GLU A 371 -6.06 -23.55 -9.00
N THR A 372 -6.08 -22.23 -9.18
CA THR A 372 -5.18 -21.51 -10.09
C THR A 372 -4.46 -20.39 -9.39
N TRP A 373 -3.39 -19.91 -10.03
CA TRP A 373 -2.71 -18.69 -9.64
C TRP A 373 -3.12 -17.58 -10.58
N ASP A 374 -3.23 -16.37 -10.07
CA ASP A 374 -3.58 -15.20 -10.88
C ASP A 374 -2.57 -15.07 -12.04
N GLY A 375 -3.08 -14.99 -13.27
CA GLY A 375 -2.26 -14.89 -14.47
C GLY A 375 -1.65 -16.21 -14.96
N ALA A 376 -1.77 -17.32 -14.23
CA ALA A 376 -1.19 -18.60 -14.63
C ALA A 376 -2.05 -19.29 -15.70
N ARG A 377 -1.71 -19.06 -16.98
CA ARG A 377 -2.32 -19.73 -18.13
C ARG A 377 -1.24 -20.44 -18.94
N LEU A 378 -1.46 -21.70 -19.31
CA LEU A 378 -0.50 -22.48 -20.10
C LEU A 378 -0.17 -21.82 -21.45
N ALA A 379 -1.16 -21.22 -22.11
CA ALA A 379 -0.98 -20.53 -23.39
C ALA A 379 -0.27 -19.16 -23.25
N ASP A 380 -0.16 -18.62 -22.04
CA ASP A 380 0.38 -17.30 -21.72
C ASP A 380 1.12 -17.32 -20.36
N PRO A 381 2.32 -17.95 -20.26
CA PRO A 381 3.04 -18.12 -19.01
C PRO A 381 3.81 -16.88 -18.53
N GLY A 382 3.92 -15.84 -19.37
CA GLY A 382 4.69 -14.63 -19.07
C GLY A 382 4.25 -13.89 -17.79
N PRO A 383 2.95 -13.68 -17.54
CA PRO A 383 2.49 -12.99 -16.33
C PRO A 383 2.89 -13.70 -15.04
N ILE A 384 2.67 -15.01 -14.94
CA ILE A 384 2.98 -15.75 -13.72
C ILE A 384 4.49 -15.83 -13.47
N THR A 385 5.29 -16.04 -14.52
CA THR A 385 6.76 -16.06 -14.41
C THR A 385 7.30 -14.71 -13.94
N TYR A 386 6.76 -13.60 -14.46
CA TYR A 386 7.09 -12.25 -14.00
C TYR A 386 6.74 -12.04 -12.52
N GLU A 387 5.53 -12.41 -12.09
CA GLU A 387 5.08 -12.22 -10.70
C GLU A 387 5.98 -13.00 -9.73
N VAL A 388 6.24 -14.28 -10.01
CA VAL A 388 7.08 -15.13 -9.17
C VAL A 388 8.51 -14.60 -9.11
N ALA A 389 9.13 -14.29 -10.26
CA ALA A 389 10.50 -13.79 -10.31
C ALA A 389 10.64 -12.45 -9.56
N THR A 390 9.68 -11.55 -9.70
CA THR A 390 9.68 -10.26 -9.01
C THR A 390 9.57 -10.44 -7.50
N ALA A 391 8.62 -11.25 -7.04
CA ALA A 391 8.42 -11.51 -5.62
C ALA A 391 9.66 -12.18 -4.99
N LEU A 392 10.23 -13.21 -5.62
CA LEU A 392 11.44 -13.87 -5.12
C LEU A 392 12.66 -12.94 -5.09
N SER A 393 12.80 -12.07 -6.10
CA SER A 393 13.88 -11.08 -6.15
C SER A 393 13.77 -10.06 -5.02
N GLN A 394 12.55 -9.61 -4.69
CA GLN A 394 12.30 -8.72 -3.55
C GLN A 394 12.69 -9.39 -2.22
N GLU A 395 12.33 -10.66 -2.03
CA GLU A 395 12.75 -11.42 -0.85
C GLU A 395 14.27 -11.57 -0.76
N ALA A 396 14.90 -11.95 -1.88
CA ALA A 396 16.34 -12.12 -1.94
C ALA A 396 17.07 -10.79 -1.60
N MET A 397 16.56 -9.65 -2.07
CA MET A 397 17.10 -8.33 -1.72
C MET A 397 16.96 -8.01 -0.23
N ILE A 398 15.81 -8.32 0.39
CA ILE A 398 15.60 -8.11 1.83
C ILE A 398 16.58 -8.96 2.65
N ILE A 399 16.74 -10.24 2.28
CA ILE A 399 17.69 -11.15 2.94
C ILE A 399 19.12 -10.66 2.73
N ALA A 400 19.49 -10.29 1.50
CA ALA A 400 20.82 -9.77 1.19
C ALA A 400 21.14 -8.50 2.00
N ARG A 401 20.18 -7.58 2.15
CA ARG A 401 20.34 -6.38 3.00
C ARG A 401 20.58 -6.75 4.47
N LYS A 402 19.83 -7.71 5.01
CA LYS A 402 20.02 -8.20 6.39
C LYS A 402 21.39 -8.86 6.58
N VAL A 403 21.81 -9.71 5.64
CA VAL A 403 23.12 -10.38 5.67
C VAL A 403 24.25 -9.37 5.57
N ARG A 404 24.16 -8.39 4.63
CA ARG A 404 25.13 -7.29 4.50
C ARG A 404 25.22 -6.47 5.78
N ARG A 405 24.08 -6.12 6.39
CA ARG A 405 24.03 -5.41 7.68
C ARG A 405 24.73 -6.21 8.78
N GLN A 406 24.42 -7.50 8.94
CA GLN A 406 25.07 -8.33 9.95
C GLN A 406 26.58 -8.47 9.71
N ALA A 407 27.00 -8.63 8.46
CA ALA A 407 28.42 -8.68 8.11
C ALA A 407 29.12 -7.35 8.43
N LEU A 408 28.50 -6.20 8.11
CA LEU A 408 29.00 -4.88 8.43
C LEU A 408 29.16 -4.68 9.94
N LEU A 409 28.12 -4.97 10.72
CA LEU A 409 28.16 -4.80 12.19
C LEU A 409 29.20 -5.69 12.86
N ARG A 410 29.42 -6.92 12.36
CA ARG A 410 30.47 -7.81 12.87
C ARG A 410 31.88 -7.24 12.71
N VAL A 411 32.15 -6.50 11.63
CA VAL A 411 33.48 -5.93 11.36
C VAL A 411 33.62 -4.49 11.82
N ALA A 412 32.52 -3.77 12.02
CA ALA A 412 32.49 -2.35 12.40
C ALA A 412 33.26 -2.09 13.70
N GLY A 413 33.07 -2.92 14.73
CA GLY A 413 33.77 -2.76 16.00
C GLY A 413 35.30 -2.90 15.89
N PRO A 414 35.81 -4.07 15.45
CA PRO A 414 37.25 -4.27 15.25
C PRO A 414 37.87 -3.24 14.28
N THR A 415 37.14 -2.87 13.22
CA THR A 415 37.61 -1.87 12.25
C THR A 415 37.71 -0.49 12.86
N SER A 416 36.72 -0.07 13.66
CA SER A 416 36.73 1.22 14.37
C SER A 416 37.91 1.31 15.32
N LYS A 417 38.13 0.29 16.15
CA LYS A 417 39.28 0.24 17.08
C LYS A 417 40.63 0.27 16.34
N ARG A 418 40.76 -0.42 15.21
CA ARG A 418 41.98 -0.39 14.37
C ARG A 418 42.20 0.98 13.74
N ARG A 419 41.16 1.59 13.17
CA ARG A 419 41.23 2.90 12.53
C ARG A 419 41.56 3.99 13.54
N LEU A 420 40.93 3.95 14.72
CA LEU A 420 41.19 4.88 15.81
C LEU A 420 42.65 4.82 16.27
N ARG A 421 43.20 3.61 16.51
CA ARG A 421 44.63 3.44 16.83
C ARG A 421 45.56 3.96 15.74
N ALA A 422 45.19 3.80 14.46
CA ALA A 422 45.97 4.32 13.35
C ALA A 422 45.88 5.85 13.24
N ALA A 423 44.72 6.42 13.54
CA ALA A 423 44.51 7.86 13.59
C ALA A 423 45.29 8.50 14.75
N ALA A 424 45.22 7.93 15.95
CA ALA A 424 45.99 8.36 17.12
C ALA A 424 47.49 8.44 16.82
N LYS A 425 48.06 7.41 16.17
CA LYS A 425 49.47 7.40 15.74
C LYS A 425 49.85 8.50 14.74
N ARG A 426 48.89 8.99 13.95
CA ARG A 426 49.11 10.07 12.96
C ARG A 426 48.95 11.46 13.57
N GLY A 427 48.39 11.54 14.79
CA GLY A 427 47.90 12.77 15.39
C GLY A 427 46.54 13.13 14.81
N VAL A 428 45.53 13.20 15.66
CA VAL A 428 44.18 13.69 15.31
C VAL A 428 44.07 15.12 15.82
N LYS A 429 43.69 16.06 14.96
CA LYS A 429 43.38 17.43 15.36
C LYS A 429 41.94 17.79 15.08
N ARG A 430 41.38 17.31 13.97
CA ARG A 430 40.02 17.64 13.53
C ARG A 430 39.12 16.42 13.57
N VAL A 431 38.08 16.47 14.38
CA VAL A 431 37.06 15.42 14.49
C VAL A 431 35.74 15.94 13.93
N LEU A 432 35.16 15.19 12.99
CA LEU A 432 33.83 15.48 12.46
C LEU A 432 32.84 14.41 12.93
N VAL A 433 31.84 14.83 13.72
CA VAL A 433 30.77 13.95 14.22
C VAL A 433 29.56 14.02 13.30
N LEU A 434 29.11 12.89 12.79
CA LEU A 434 28.02 12.80 11.82
C LEU A 434 26.83 11.99 12.36
N CYS A 435 25.62 12.50 12.12
CA CYS A 435 24.38 11.73 12.21
C CYS A 435 23.41 12.16 11.11
N TYR A 436 22.30 11.45 10.89
CA TYR A 436 21.41 11.76 9.75
C TYR A 436 20.87 13.21 9.80
N GLY A 437 20.20 13.59 10.90
CA GLY A 437 19.53 14.88 11.01
C GLY A 437 20.42 16.05 11.44
N ASN A 438 21.52 15.79 12.14
CA ASN A 438 22.32 16.81 12.85
C ASN A 438 21.48 17.71 13.78
N ILE A 439 20.51 17.11 14.49
CA ILE A 439 19.63 17.78 15.46
C ILE A 439 19.54 17.05 16.82
N CYS A 440 19.97 15.79 16.92
CA CYS A 440 19.92 15.01 18.15
C CYS A 440 21.33 14.53 18.58
N ARG A 441 21.81 13.46 17.93
CA ARG A 441 23.03 12.72 18.31
C ARG A 441 24.33 13.47 18.03
N SER A 442 24.58 13.91 16.80
CA SER A 442 25.84 14.58 16.44
C SER A 442 26.01 15.99 17.02
N PRO A 443 24.95 16.81 17.24
CA PRO A 443 25.08 18.06 17.98
C PRO A 443 25.56 17.83 19.41
N TYR A 444 24.87 16.97 20.16
CA TYR A 444 25.24 16.63 21.53
C TYR A 444 26.64 16.02 21.58
N GLY A 445 26.91 15.00 20.77
CA GLY A 445 28.21 14.33 20.75
C GLY A 445 29.37 15.23 20.36
N GLY A 446 29.15 16.17 19.42
CA GLY A 446 30.17 17.14 19.03
C GLY A 446 30.50 18.14 20.15
N ILE A 447 29.47 18.72 20.78
CA ILE A 447 29.65 19.68 21.88
C ILE A 447 30.27 18.99 23.10
N ARG A 448 29.79 17.79 23.45
CA ARG A 448 30.34 16.98 24.55
C ARG A 448 31.80 16.64 24.31
N LEU A 449 32.15 16.18 23.11
CA LEU A 449 33.54 15.83 22.77
C LEU A 449 34.45 17.06 22.83
N GLN A 450 34.01 18.22 22.32
CA GLN A 450 34.76 19.47 22.44
C GLN A 450 35.00 19.86 23.90
N GLN A 451 33.98 19.73 24.75
CA GLN A 451 34.08 20.02 26.18
C GLN A 451 35.08 19.10 26.90
N LEU A 452 35.09 17.82 26.55
CA LEU A 452 35.99 16.83 27.16
C LEU A 452 37.43 16.91 26.64
N ALA A 453 37.62 17.26 25.36
CA ALA A 453 38.95 17.32 24.72
C ALA A 453 39.69 18.65 24.93
N GLY A 454 39.00 19.73 25.28
CA GLY A 454 39.62 21.05 25.42
C GLY A 454 40.17 21.59 24.08
N GLU A 455 41.31 22.29 24.13
CA GLU A 455 41.94 22.90 22.95
C GLU A 455 42.75 21.91 22.08
N ASP A 456 42.89 20.65 22.52
CA ASP A 456 43.68 19.63 21.83
C ASP A 456 43.01 19.15 20.53
N LEU A 457 41.68 19.26 20.44
CA LEU A 457 40.88 18.85 19.28
C LEU A 457 39.94 19.97 18.82
N GLU A 458 39.87 20.18 17.51
CA GLU A 458 38.82 20.93 16.84
C GLU A 458 37.70 19.96 16.46
N VAL A 459 36.54 20.10 17.11
CA VAL A 459 35.39 19.23 16.90
C VAL A 459 34.29 20.00 16.17
N SER A 460 33.75 19.38 15.13
CA SER A 460 32.59 19.90 14.40
C SER A 460 31.54 18.80 14.23
N SER A 461 30.28 19.19 14.00
CA SER A 461 29.20 18.24 13.72
C SER A 461 28.37 18.61 12.50
N ALA A 462 28.01 17.62 11.69
CA ALA A 462 27.17 17.80 10.50
C ALA A 462 26.24 16.59 10.30
N GLY A 463 25.41 16.65 9.26
CA GLY A 463 24.52 15.55 8.90
C GLY A 463 24.26 15.41 7.42
N PHE A 464 23.23 14.66 7.07
CA PHE A 464 22.94 14.26 5.68
C PHE A 464 21.56 14.70 5.20
N HIS A 465 20.80 15.39 6.05
CA HIS A 465 19.47 15.89 5.71
C HIS A 465 19.58 17.18 4.89
N ASP A 466 18.80 17.24 3.82
CA ASP A 466 18.68 18.38 2.89
C ASP A 466 18.19 19.68 3.54
N HIS A 467 17.28 19.59 4.52
CA HIS A 467 16.81 20.74 5.29
C HIS A 467 17.81 21.14 6.39
N ILE A 468 18.58 22.18 6.13
CA ILE A 468 19.54 22.79 7.08
C ILE A 468 18.87 23.83 8.00
N GLY A 469 19.58 24.27 9.03
CA GLY A 469 19.14 25.35 9.92
C GLY A 469 18.07 24.96 10.94
N ARG A 470 17.71 23.66 11.02
CA ARG A 470 16.75 23.16 12.01
C ARG A 470 17.38 23.15 13.42
N PRO A 471 16.63 23.55 14.47
CA PRO A 471 17.08 23.46 15.85
C PRO A 471 17.07 22.00 16.36
N SER A 472 17.76 21.77 17.48
CA SER A 472 17.59 20.54 18.26
C SER A 472 16.17 20.49 18.85
N PRO A 473 15.46 19.35 18.83
CA PRO A 473 14.14 19.23 19.45
C PRO A 473 14.17 19.49 20.95
N ASP A 474 13.07 20.00 21.52
CA ASP A 474 12.99 20.37 22.95
C ASP A 474 13.36 19.21 23.88
N PHE A 475 12.90 17.99 23.60
CA PHE A 475 13.24 16.82 24.42
C PHE A 475 14.75 16.48 24.41
N ILE A 476 15.48 16.82 23.33
CA ILE A 476 16.95 16.69 23.29
C ILE A 476 17.60 17.82 24.09
N VAL A 477 17.09 19.04 23.98
CA VAL A 477 17.59 20.20 24.74
C VAL A 477 17.45 19.92 26.23
N GLU A 478 16.29 19.46 26.68
CA GLU A 478 16.03 19.08 28.08
C GLU A 478 16.94 17.94 28.55
N ALA A 479 17.06 16.87 27.75
CA ALA A 479 17.92 15.73 28.08
C ALA A 479 19.41 16.12 28.13
N ALA A 480 19.86 17.03 27.26
CA ALA A 480 21.24 17.54 27.27
C ALA A 480 21.50 18.46 28.48
N ALA A 481 20.54 19.33 28.81
CA ALA A 481 20.63 20.23 29.95
C ALA A 481 20.73 19.48 31.29
N ALA A 482 19.98 18.37 31.42
CA ALA A 482 20.09 17.47 32.57
C ALA A 482 21.49 16.85 32.75
N ARG A 483 22.31 16.89 31.69
CA ARG A 483 23.69 16.39 31.64
C ARG A 483 24.73 17.52 31.64
N GLY A 484 24.30 18.76 31.88
CA GLY A 484 25.17 19.93 31.97
C GLY A 484 25.65 20.48 30.63
N LEU A 485 24.91 20.21 29.54
CA LEU A 485 25.21 20.70 28.19
C LEU A 485 24.06 21.51 27.60
N ASP A 486 24.41 22.55 26.86
CA ASP A 486 23.44 23.34 26.09
C ASP A 486 23.61 23.07 24.59
N VAL A 487 22.53 22.62 23.95
CA VAL A 487 22.44 22.35 22.52
C VAL A 487 21.36 23.21 21.83
N SER A 488 20.78 24.18 22.53
CA SER A 488 19.68 25.03 22.06
C SER A 488 20.10 25.98 20.94
N GLU A 489 21.34 26.46 20.97
CA GLU A 489 21.93 27.33 19.95
C GLU A 489 22.41 26.59 18.70
N HIS A 490 22.48 25.25 18.75
CA HIS A 490 22.91 24.45 17.59
C HIS A 490 21.90 24.57 16.44
N ARG A 491 22.42 24.63 15.21
CA ARG A 491 21.61 24.58 13.99
C ARG A 491 22.18 23.53 13.06
N SER A 492 21.31 22.67 12.54
CA SER A 492 21.72 21.57 11.67
C SER A 492 22.42 22.05 10.40
N ARG A 493 23.44 21.30 9.99
CA ARG A 493 24.27 21.56 8.80
C ARG A 493 24.35 20.30 7.93
N LEU A 494 24.50 20.49 6.63
CA LEU A 494 24.76 19.40 5.69
C LEU A 494 26.27 19.18 5.57
N ALA A 495 26.72 17.94 5.71
CA ALA A 495 28.12 17.57 5.55
C ALA A 495 28.57 17.85 4.11
N THR A 496 29.69 18.56 3.97
CA THR A 496 30.27 18.90 2.67
C THR A 496 31.51 18.08 2.36
N GLN A 497 31.86 17.94 1.08
CA GLN A 497 33.08 17.23 0.68
C GLN A 497 34.35 17.86 1.29
N ASP A 498 34.39 19.19 1.42
CA ASP A 498 35.51 19.91 2.05
C ASP A 498 35.64 19.58 3.55
N GLU A 499 34.54 19.56 4.30
CA GLU A 499 34.55 19.11 5.71
C GLU A 499 34.99 17.65 5.83
N LEU A 500 34.45 16.79 4.95
CA LEU A 500 34.83 15.38 4.88
C LEU A 500 36.31 15.23 4.60
N ASP A 501 36.93 16.02 3.73
CA ASP A 501 38.35 15.92 3.38
C ASP A 501 39.26 16.48 4.48
N ARG A 502 38.86 17.56 5.15
CA ARG A 502 39.64 18.18 6.24
C ARG A 502 39.67 17.40 7.54
N ALA A 503 38.63 16.61 7.83
CA ALA A 503 38.60 15.83 9.07
C ALA A 503 39.77 14.84 9.17
N ASP A 504 40.41 14.70 10.32
CA ASP A 504 41.41 13.65 10.55
C ASP A 504 40.73 12.35 11.00
N LEU A 505 39.61 12.49 11.70
CA LEU A 505 38.75 11.41 12.18
C LEU A 505 37.27 11.77 11.96
N ILE A 506 36.48 10.80 11.49
CA ILE A 506 35.03 10.96 11.34
C ILE A 506 34.32 10.00 12.27
N VAL A 507 33.33 10.47 13.03
CA VAL A 507 32.56 9.67 13.98
C VAL A 507 31.14 9.46 13.45
N LEU A 508 30.68 8.21 13.40
CA LEU A 508 29.37 7.78 12.89
C LEU A 508 28.53 7.16 14.02
N MET A 509 27.21 7.33 13.95
CA MET A 509 26.29 6.77 14.96
C MET A 509 25.70 5.42 14.54
N ASP A 510 25.37 5.24 13.26
CA ASP A 510 24.64 4.08 12.77
C ASP A 510 24.99 3.69 11.32
N GLN A 511 24.40 2.60 10.83
CA GLN A 511 24.57 2.10 9.47
C GLN A 511 24.11 3.12 8.42
N ARG A 512 23.05 3.87 8.69
CA ARG A 512 22.56 4.86 7.72
C ARG A 512 23.62 5.92 7.47
N ASN A 513 24.32 6.38 8.53
CA ASN A 513 25.41 7.34 8.40
C ASN A 513 26.59 6.74 7.63
N HIS A 514 26.93 5.48 7.92
CA HIS A 514 27.98 4.76 7.19
C HIS A 514 27.68 4.65 5.69
N ASP A 515 26.46 4.24 5.32
CA ASP A 515 26.08 4.03 3.93
C ASP A 515 26.01 5.36 3.15
N LEU A 516 25.54 6.44 3.81
CA LEU A 516 25.56 7.79 3.23
C LEU A 516 26.99 8.33 3.05
N LEU A 517 27.87 8.14 4.05
CA LEU A 517 29.27 8.52 3.93
C LEU A 517 29.98 7.74 2.83
N ALA A 518 29.73 6.42 2.72
CA ALA A 518 30.29 5.56 1.69
C ALA A 518 29.87 5.98 0.28
N ALA A 519 28.64 6.50 0.12
CA ALA A 519 28.17 7.04 -1.15
C ALA A 519 28.83 8.39 -1.51
N MET A 520 29.27 9.16 -0.52
CA MET A 520 29.89 10.48 -0.73
C MET A 520 31.41 10.39 -0.96
N SER A 521 32.13 9.63 -0.13
CA SER A 521 33.59 9.58 -0.19
C SER A 521 34.20 8.32 0.42
N ASP A 522 34.86 7.53 -0.42
CA ASP A 522 35.67 6.37 -0.02
C ASP A 522 36.86 6.75 0.87
N SER A 523 37.46 7.93 0.67
CA SER A 523 38.57 8.41 1.49
C SER A 523 38.09 8.76 2.90
N ALA A 524 36.94 9.42 3.01
CA ALA A 524 36.30 9.75 4.27
C ALA A 524 35.87 8.50 5.04
N LEU A 525 35.32 7.50 4.34
CA LEU A 525 34.95 6.22 4.94
C LEU A 525 36.16 5.49 5.57
N ARG A 526 37.38 5.68 5.05
CA ARG A 526 38.60 5.04 5.62
C ARG A 526 39.06 5.66 6.93
N LYS A 527 38.66 6.90 7.21
CA LYS A 527 38.92 7.62 8.47
C LYS A 527 37.70 7.66 9.40
N SER A 528 36.66 6.89 9.10
CA SER A 528 35.48 6.83 9.96
C SER A 528 35.56 5.73 11.02
N VAL A 529 35.01 6.02 12.20
CA VAL A 529 34.80 5.09 13.32
C VAL A 529 33.32 5.13 13.72
N TRP A 530 32.82 4.00 14.22
CA TRP A 530 31.48 3.90 14.79
C TRP A 530 31.59 4.21 16.26
N LEU A 531 30.83 5.19 16.75
CA LEU A 531 30.94 5.67 18.12
C LEU A 531 30.58 4.55 19.11
N GLY A 532 29.41 3.93 18.96
CA GLY A 532 28.93 2.89 19.87
C GLY A 532 29.93 1.74 20.06
N ALA A 533 30.69 1.38 19.03
CA ALA A 533 31.72 0.35 19.11
C ALA A 533 32.87 0.64 20.12
N LEU A 534 32.92 1.85 20.65
CA LEU A 534 33.89 2.32 21.64
C LEU A 534 33.32 2.32 23.07
N GLY A 535 32.03 2.03 23.25
CA GLY A 535 31.39 1.75 24.54
C GLY A 535 30.86 0.31 24.63
N ASP A 536 30.07 0.02 25.66
CA ASP A 536 29.54 -1.31 25.98
C ASP A 536 28.12 -1.56 25.41
N GLY A 537 27.43 -0.50 24.95
CA GLY A 537 26.06 -0.54 24.43
C GLY A 537 25.86 -1.15 23.04
N GLY A 538 26.93 -1.61 22.37
CA GLY A 538 26.89 -2.17 21.02
C GLY A 538 27.38 -1.21 19.93
N VAL A 539 27.43 -1.67 18.68
CA VAL A 539 28.09 -0.92 17.58
C VAL A 539 27.35 0.36 17.18
N GLU A 540 26.02 0.33 17.20
CA GLU A 540 25.16 1.43 16.77
C GLU A 540 24.58 2.15 17.98
N ILE A 541 24.36 3.46 17.82
CA ILE A 541 23.62 4.29 18.76
C ILE A 541 22.32 4.70 18.06
N ASP A 542 21.19 4.24 18.61
CA ASP A 542 19.84 4.45 18.06
C ASP A 542 19.48 5.94 17.96
N ASP A 543 18.66 6.31 16.97
CA ASP A 543 18.18 7.69 16.79
C ASP A 543 16.93 7.94 17.65
N PRO A 544 16.97 8.85 18.64
CA PRO A 544 15.83 9.09 19.54
C PRO A 544 14.73 9.96 18.93
N TYR A 545 14.84 10.35 17.65
CA TYR A 545 13.90 11.29 17.03
C TYR A 545 12.44 10.83 17.07
N ASP A 546 12.20 9.54 16.78
CA ASP A 546 10.86 8.95 16.79
C ASP A 546 10.51 8.29 18.15
N GLU A 547 11.44 8.29 19.11
CA GLU A 547 11.31 7.70 20.46
C GLU A 547 11.84 8.69 21.53
N PRO A 548 11.19 9.85 21.75
CA PRO A 548 11.68 10.91 22.63
C PRO A 548 11.99 10.44 24.06
N GLU A 549 11.24 9.46 24.57
CA GLU A 549 11.43 8.85 25.87
C GLU A 549 12.79 8.16 26.06
N ARG A 550 13.46 7.77 24.96
CA ARG A 550 14.80 7.17 24.99
C ARG A 550 15.95 8.17 24.87
N ALA A 551 15.66 9.47 24.76
CA ALA A 551 16.68 10.49 24.58
C ALA A 551 17.77 10.43 25.65
N SER A 552 17.40 10.37 26.93
CA SER A 552 18.37 10.33 28.04
C SER A 552 19.27 9.08 27.99
N GLU A 553 18.71 7.93 27.63
CA GLU A 553 19.45 6.67 27.44
C GLU A 553 20.46 6.81 26.29
N VAL A 554 20.02 7.32 25.14
CA VAL A 554 20.89 7.53 23.97
C VAL A 554 22.03 8.50 24.27
N LEU A 555 21.76 9.62 24.95
CA LEU A 555 22.81 10.58 25.32
C LEU A 555 23.83 9.95 26.28
N ALA A 556 23.39 9.05 27.17
CA ALA A 556 24.29 8.30 28.04
C ALA A 556 25.21 7.34 27.27
N GLN A 557 24.67 6.64 26.28
CA GLN A 557 25.49 5.80 25.39
C GLN A 557 26.53 6.62 24.62
N ILE A 558 26.17 7.86 24.22
CA ILE A 558 27.12 8.78 23.57
C ILE A 558 28.22 9.19 24.55
N ASP A 559 27.89 9.60 25.77
CA ASP A 559 28.89 10.00 26.78
C ASP A 559 29.93 8.87 27.01
N GLU A 560 29.45 7.67 27.28
CA GLU A 560 30.31 6.49 27.54
C GLU A 560 31.22 6.18 26.34
N ALA A 561 30.65 6.19 25.13
CA ALA A 561 31.42 5.92 23.92
C ALA A 561 32.45 7.02 23.60
N LEU A 562 32.18 8.27 23.97
CA LEU A 562 33.14 9.39 23.83
C LEU A 562 34.30 9.28 24.82
N GLU A 563 34.07 8.79 26.03
CA GLU A 563 35.16 8.48 26.97
C GLU A 563 36.08 7.40 26.39
N GLY A 564 35.51 6.34 25.81
CA GLY A 564 36.26 5.30 25.10
C GLY A 564 37.03 5.82 23.89
N LEU A 565 36.47 6.80 23.16
CA LEU A 565 37.15 7.49 22.06
C LEU A 565 38.38 8.26 22.54
N LEU A 566 38.23 9.10 23.57
CA LEU A 566 39.31 9.94 24.11
C LEU A 566 40.43 9.09 24.73
N ALA A 567 40.07 8.05 25.48
CA ALA A 567 41.04 7.12 26.06
C ALA A 567 41.90 6.40 25.00
N ALA A 568 41.40 6.26 23.77
CA ALA A 568 42.14 5.66 22.66
C ALA A 568 42.90 6.68 21.79
N LEU A 569 42.66 7.98 21.98
CA LEU A 569 43.38 9.07 21.31
C LEU A 569 44.57 9.59 22.15
N ALA A 570 44.50 9.46 23.48
CA ALA A 570 45.62 9.66 24.40
C ALA A 570 46.71 8.60 24.22
#